data_AF-A0A0S7BLP5-F1
#
_entry.id   AF-A0A0S7BLP5-F1
#
_cell.length_a   1.000
_cell.length_b   1.000
_cell.length_c   1.000
_cell.angle_alpha   90.00
_cell.angle_beta   90.00
_cell.angle_gamma   90.00
#
_symmetry.space_group_name_H-M   'P 1'
#
loop_
_entity.id
_entity.type
_entity.pdbx_description
1 polymer ?
#
loop_
_entity_poly.entity_id
_entity_poly.type
_entity_poly.pdbx_seq_one_letter_code
_entity_poly.pdbx_strand_id
1 'polypeptide(L)'
;MKNPNSWRVLVGVLLVLVGALALLQTLTGFENTGVIWGALFAAAGIGFLYVVFQDRSRWWAAIPGIVLLGIGAAIILDSFAPNAAEWISGLIILGGISAAFFAVYALSPLNWWALIPAGVMATLALVSVLDNIHNFDSGWVFLGGMAATFAMVALLPERATGRKLTWAWYPATALAVIALIVLVSSFKVTSVVWAVLLIGGGLLLVWRAMKK
;
A
#
# COMPACT_ATOMS: atom_id res chain seq x y z
N MET A 1 16.00 24.84 23.37
CA MET A 1 17.08 25.44 22.56
C MET A 1 17.44 24.45 21.45
N LYS A 2 17.22 24.80 20.17
CA LYS A 2 17.54 23.92 19.02
C LYS A 2 19.06 23.83 18.88
N ASN A 3 19.63 22.62 18.97
CA ASN A 3 21.07 22.43 18.79
C ASN A 3 21.37 22.42 17.27
N PRO A 4 22.06 23.43 16.71
CA PRO A 4 22.26 23.57 15.27
C PRO A 4 23.12 22.45 14.66
N ASN A 5 23.73 21.62 15.49
CA ASN A 5 24.65 20.55 15.08
C ASN A 5 23.98 19.18 14.90
N SER A 6 22.69 19.06 15.18
CA SER A 6 22.00 17.77 15.24
C SER A 6 21.88 17.03 13.89
N TRP A 7 21.67 17.76 12.79
CA TRP A 7 21.73 17.19 11.43
C TRP A 7 23.13 16.64 11.09
N ARG A 8 24.19 17.34 11.54
CA ARG A 8 25.58 16.91 11.31
C ARG A 8 25.90 15.62 12.05
N VAL A 9 25.39 15.46 13.27
CA VAL A 9 25.53 14.22 14.05
C VAL A 9 24.81 13.06 13.35
N LEU A 10 23.58 13.28 12.87
CA LEU A 10 22.82 12.24 12.16
C LEU A 10 23.55 11.79 10.89
N VAL A 11 23.95 12.72 10.03
CA VAL A 11 24.73 12.42 8.82
C VAL A 11 26.06 11.77 9.18
N GLY A 12 26.74 12.23 10.23
CA GLY A 12 28.00 11.67 10.70
C GLY A 12 27.88 10.22 11.16
N VAL A 13 26.91 9.89 12.02
CA VAL A 13 26.63 8.52 12.47
C VAL A 13 26.31 7.60 11.29
N LEU A 14 25.52 8.11 10.36
CA LEU A 14 25.07 7.39 9.18
C LEU A 14 26.24 7.10 8.21
N LEU A 15 27.13 8.07 7.99
CA LEU A 15 28.37 7.88 7.24
C LEU A 15 29.30 6.85 7.91
N VAL A 16 29.40 6.87 9.24
CA VAL A 16 30.19 5.88 10.00
C VAL A 16 29.63 4.47 9.79
N LEU A 17 28.30 4.29 9.86
CA LEU A 17 27.66 2.99 9.65
C LEU A 17 27.87 2.47 8.22
N VAL A 18 27.67 3.31 7.21
CA VAL A 18 27.89 2.95 5.80
C VAL A 18 29.37 2.61 5.54
N GLY A 19 30.29 3.42 6.08
CA GLY A 19 31.73 3.19 5.96
C GLY A 19 32.18 1.89 6.64
N ALA A 20 31.64 1.59 7.83
CA ALA A 20 31.92 0.34 8.53
C ALA A 20 31.42 -0.89 7.75
N LEU A 21 30.24 -0.81 7.14
CA LEU A 21 29.70 -1.88 6.28
C LEU A 21 30.55 -2.08 5.01
N ALA A 22 30.96 -1.00 4.35
CA ALA A 22 31.84 -1.06 3.18
C ALA A 22 33.22 -1.67 3.53
N LEU A 23 33.77 -1.32 4.70
CA LEU A 23 35.01 -1.90 5.19
C LEU A 23 34.86 -3.39 5.49
N LEU A 24 33.78 -3.78 6.18
CA LEU A 24 33.47 -5.19 6.45
C LEU A 24 33.40 -5.99 5.15
N GLN A 25 32.73 -5.44 4.14
CA GLN A 25 32.63 -6.05 2.81
C GLN A 25 34.01 -6.32 2.21
N THR A 26 34.88 -5.32 2.25
CA THR A 26 36.25 -5.40 1.70
C THR A 26 37.10 -6.43 2.43
N LEU A 27 36.97 -6.51 3.76
CA LEU A 27 37.76 -7.41 4.61
C LEU A 27 37.28 -8.86 4.57
N THR A 28 35.98 -9.08 4.41
CA THR A 28 35.37 -10.43 4.47
C THR A 28 35.10 -11.04 3.10
N GLY A 29 35.21 -10.26 2.02
CA GLY A 29 34.84 -10.70 0.67
C GLY A 29 33.33 -10.91 0.50
N PHE A 30 32.51 -10.32 1.37
CA PHE A 30 31.05 -10.49 1.35
C PHE A 30 30.45 -9.80 0.11
N GLU A 31 30.08 -10.53 -0.93
CA GLU A 31 29.64 -9.93 -2.21
C GLU A 31 28.22 -9.32 -2.20
N ASN A 32 27.56 -9.26 -1.04
CA ASN A 32 26.17 -8.83 -0.94
C ASN A 32 26.00 -7.31 -0.97
N THR A 33 26.13 -6.73 -2.16
CA THR A 33 25.93 -5.29 -2.43
C THR A 33 24.55 -4.79 -2.00
N GLY A 34 23.55 -5.67 -1.91
CA GLY A 34 22.21 -5.35 -1.44
C GLY A 34 22.20 -4.75 -0.03
N VAL A 35 23.02 -5.27 0.90
CA VAL A 35 23.06 -4.76 2.28
C VAL A 35 23.50 -3.29 2.33
N ILE A 36 24.46 -2.89 1.49
CA ILE A 36 24.94 -1.50 1.44
C ILE A 36 23.86 -0.59 0.87
N TRP A 37 23.23 -0.97 -0.23
CA TRP A 37 22.13 -0.20 -0.81
C TRP A 37 20.97 -0.09 0.16
N GLY A 38 20.57 -1.19 0.79
CA GLY A 38 19.52 -1.22 1.79
C GLY A 38 19.83 -0.31 2.98
N ALA A 39 21.08 -0.33 3.47
CA ALA A 39 21.54 0.56 4.53
C ALA A 39 21.51 2.05 4.09
N LEU A 40 21.94 2.37 2.86
CA LEU A 40 21.90 3.73 2.30
C LEU A 40 20.46 4.26 2.16
N PHE A 41 19.53 3.43 1.69
CA PHE A 41 18.11 3.78 1.62
C PHE A 41 17.51 3.99 3.01
N ALA A 42 17.79 3.09 3.96
CA ALA A 42 17.29 3.21 5.32
C ALA A 42 17.82 4.48 6.00
N ALA A 43 19.11 4.75 5.83
CA ALA A 43 19.79 5.96 6.23
C ALA A 43 19.12 7.24 5.70
N ALA A 44 18.89 7.30 4.39
CA ALA A 44 18.19 8.44 3.76
C ALA A 44 16.78 8.60 4.34
N GLY A 45 16.05 7.49 4.55
CA GLY A 45 14.73 7.48 5.18
C GLY A 45 14.73 8.06 6.59
N ILE A 46 15.71 7.67 7.43
CA ILE A 46 15.93 8.23 8.77
C ILE A 46 16.17 9.74 8.70
N GLY A 47 16.96 10.20 7.72
CA GLY A 47 17.20 11.63 7.49
C GLY A 47 15.91 12.42 7.26
N PHE A 48 15.01 11.91 6.43
CA PHE A 48 13.70 12.55 6.21
C PHE A 48 12.78 12.48 7.43
N LEU A 49 12.72 11.35 8.13
CA LEU A 49 11.95 11.24 9.37
C LEU A 49 12.45 12.18 10.46
N TYR A 50 13.76 12.43 10.49
CA TYR A 50 14.34 13.40 11.39
C TYR A 50 13.87 14.83 11.10
N VAL A 51 13.65 15.19 9.83
CA VAL A 51 13.04 16.48 9.45
C VAL A 51 11.64 16.61 10.04
N VAL A 52 10.82 15.55 9.98
CA VAL A 52 9.48 15.52 10.59
C VAL A 52 9.55 15.63 12.11
N PHE A 53 10.53 14.94 12.72
CA PHE A 53 10.74 14.98 14.17
C PHE A 53 11.10 16.38 14.67
N GLN A 54 11.92 17.13 13.91
CA GLN A 54 12.28 18.50 14.26
C GLN A 54 11.11 19.49 14.11
N ASP A 55 10.23 19.25 13.14
CA ASP A 55 9.15 20.15 12.80
C ASP A 55 8.00 19.36 12.16
N ARG A 56 6.99 19.03 12.97
CA ARG A 56 5.83 18.23 12.53
C ARG A 56 4.98 18.93 11.47
N SER A 57 5.15 20.25 11.26
CA SER A 57 4.50 20.95 10.15
C SER A 57 5.02 20.48 8.78
N ARG A 58 6.22 19.89 8.74
CA ARG A 58 6.85 19.32 7.53
C ARG A 58 6.41 17.87 7.29
N TRP A 59 5.10 17.63 7.39
CA TRP A 59 4.49 16.31 7.23
C TRP A 59 4.88 15.60 5.93
N TRP A 60 5.17 16.36 4.86
CA TRP A 60 5.52 15.81 3.55
C TRP A 60 6.75 14.91 3.62
N ALA A 61 7.68 15.16 4.54
CA ALA A 61 8.90 14.37 4.69
C ALA A 61 8.65 12.97 5.27
N ALA A 62 7.47 12.71 5.86
CA ALA A 62 7.09 11.38 6.31
C ALA A 62 6.96 10.40 5.12
N ILE A 63 6.53 10.90 3.95
CA ILE A 63 6.36 10.09 2.74
C ILE A 63 7.70 9.51 2.29
N PRO A 64 8.70 10.30 1.85
CA PRO A 64 9.99 9.75 1.45
C PRO A 64 10.68 9.04 2.62
N GLY A 65 10.52 9.51 3.87
CA GLY A 65 11.13 8.88 5.03
C GLY A 65 10.73 7.41 5.22
N ILE A 66 9.43 7.14 5.29
CA ILE A 66 8.90 5.79 5.52
C ILE A 66 9.06 4.91 4.27
N VAL A 67 8.89 5.48 3.07
CA VAL A 67 9.07 4.71 1.83
C VAL A 67 10.52 4.28 1.63
N LEU A 68 11.50 5.15 1.87
CA LEU A 68 12.92 4.81 1.79
C LEU A 68 13.32 3.76 2.84
N LEU A 69 12.73 3.82 4.04
CA LEU A 69 12.89 2.75 5.05
C LEU A 69 12.31 1.42 4.56
N GLY A 70 11.12 1.43 3.96
CA GLY A 70 10.49 0.22 3.40
C GLY A 70 11.32 -0.39 2.26
N ILE A 71 11.83 0.45 1.36
CA ILE A 71 12.74 0.02 0.28
C ILE A 71 14.02 -0.57 0.88
N GLY A 72 14.65 0.13 1.83
CA GLY A 72 15.85 -0.35 2.50
C GLY A 72 15.63 -1.71 3.19
N ALA A 73 14.50 -1.87 3.89
CA ALA A 73 14.12 -3.12 4.54
C ALA A 73 13.88 -4.25 3.53
N ALA A 74 13.22 -3.98 2.40
CA ALA A 74 12.98 -4.97 1.35
C ALA A 74 14.30 -5.46 0.72
N ILE A 75 15.23 -4.54 0.43
CA ILE A 75 16.55 -4.90 -0.13
C ILE A 75 17.36 -5.76 0.87
N ILE A 76 17.35 -5.38 2.16
CA ILE A 76 18.05 -6.15 3.21
C ILE A 76 17.40 -7.53 3.36
N LEU A 77 16.07 -7.62 3.32
CA LEU A 77 15.38 -8.90 3.40
C LEU A 77 15.75 -9.80 2.21
N ASP A 78 15.75 -9.26 1.00
CA ASP A 78 16.16 -9.99 -0.21
C ASP A 78 17.60 -10.52 -0.11
N SER A 79 18.48 -9.73 0.50
CA SER A 79 19.88 -10.07 0.72
C SER A 79 20.09 -11.26 1.68
N PHE A 80 19.23 -11.42 2.69
CA PHE A 80 19.39 -12.45 3.74
C PHE A 80 18.39 -13.61 3.67
N ALA A 81 17.21 -13.38 3.09
CA ALA A 81 16.11 -14.32 3.02
C ALA A 81 15.32 -14.13 1.70
N PRO A 82 15.91 -14.45 0.54
CA PRO A 82 15.31 -14.20 -0.77
C PRO A 82 13.93 -14.86 -0.93
N ASN A 83 13.78 -16.12 -0.46
CA ASN A 83 12.49 -16.82 -0.48
C ASN A 83 11.39 -16.08 0.31
N ALA A 84 11.75 -15.43 1.42
CA ALA A 84 10.79 -14.61 2.18
C ALA A 84 10.52 -13.30 1.43
N ALA A 85 11.55 -12.67 0.86
CA ALA A 85 11.42 -11.43 0.09
C ALA A 85 10.50 -11.60 -1.13
N GLU A 86 10.56 -12.73 -1.83
CA GLU A 86 9.63 -13.05 -2.92
C GLU A 86 8.16 -12.97 -2.47
N TRP A 87 7.86 -13.41 -1.24
CA TRP A 87 6.50 -13.44 -0.70
C TRP A 87 6.04 -12.11 -0.08
N ILE A 88 6.93 -11.38 0.61
CA ILE A 88 6.52 -10.25 1.46
C ILE A 88 7.13 -8.90 1.05
N SER A 89 7.98 -8.82 0.03
CA SER A 89 8.54 -7.54 -0.45
C SER A 89 7.45 -6.57 -0.90
N GLY A 90 6.44 -7.06 -1.61
CA GLY A 90 5.25 -6.29 -1.99
C GLY A 90 4.52 -5.72 -0.77
N LEU A 91 4.30 -6.55 0.26
CA LEU A 91 3.68 -6.13 1.53
C LEU A 91 4.52 -5.06 2.23
N ILE A 92 5.84 -5.21 2.29
CA ILE A 92 6.75 -4.25 2.94
C ILE A 92 6.71 -2.89 2.23
N ILE A 93 6.81 -2.88 0.91
CA ILE A 93 6.87 -1.63 0.14
C ILE A 93 5.49 -0.95 0.12
N LEU A 94 4.44 -1.66 -0.28
CA LEU A 94 3.08 -1.11 -0.37
C LEU A 94 2.52 -0.77 1.02
N GLY A 95 2.76 -1.64 2.01
CA GLY A 95 2.41 -1.39 3.41
C GLY A 95 3.20 -0.21 4.00
N GLY A 96 4.47 -0.06 3.61
CA GLY A 96 5.30 1.10 3.95
C GLY A 96 4.73 2.40 3.37
N ILE A 97 4.36 2.41 2.08
CA ILE A 97 3.72 3.57 1.45
C ILE A 97 2.38 3.90 2.14
N SER A 98 1.58 2.87 2.46
CA SER A 98 0.34 3.03 3.22
C SER A 98 0.59 3.70 4.58
N ALA A 99 1.54 3.16 5.36
CA ALA A 99 1.94 3.72 6.64
C ALA A 99 2.43 5.17 6.50
N ALA A 100 3.12 5.50 5.40
CA ALA A 100 3.60 6.84 5.12
C ALA A 100 2.46 7.84 4.97
N PHE A 101 1.42 7.50 4.20
CA PHE A 101 0.24 8.35 4.05
C PHE A 101 -0.63 8.41 5.32
N PHE A 102 -0.74 7.31 6.07
CA PHE A 102 -1.37 7.34 7.39
C PHE A 102 -0.62 8.28 8.35
N ALA A 103 0.71 8.26 8.33
CA ALA A 103 1.52 9.20 9.12
C ALA A 103 1.26 10.65 8.72
N VAL A 104 1.11 10.96 7.42
CA VAL A 104 0.73 12.30 6.95
C VAL A 104 -0.60 12.75 7.54
N TYR A 105 -1.62 11.90 7.51
CA TYR A 105 -2.93 12.21 8.10
C TYR A 105 -2.84 12.38 9.62
N ALA A 106 -2.08 11.52 10.31
CA ALA A 106 -1.89 11.60 11.76
C ALA A 106 -1.15 12.88 12.20
N LEU A 107 -0.19 13.34 11.39
CA LEU A 107 0.57 14.57 11.65
C LEU A 107 -0.24 15.84 11.36
N SER A 108 -1.11 15.80 10.35
CA SER A 108 -1.95 16.93 9.94
C SER A 108 -3.29 16.41 9.40
N PRO A 109 -4.34 16.33 10.26
CA PRO A 109 -5.66 15.82 9.87
C PRO A 109 -6.33 16.62 8.74
N LEU A 110 -5.91 17.88 8.54
CA LEU A 110 -6.32 18.71 7.40
C LEU A 110 -5.94 18.08 6.05
N ASN A 111 -4.91 17.23 6.04
CA ASN A 111 -4.51 16.43 4.89
C ASN A 111 -5.33 15.12 4.79
N TRP A 112 -6.65 15.21 4.94
CA TRP A 112 -7.58 14.07 4.84
C TRP A 112 -7.44 13.29 3.53
N TRP A 113 -6.98 13.97 2.46
CA TRP A 113 -6.73 13.36 1.16
C TRP A 113 -5.74 12.19 1.27
N ALA A 114 -4.84 12.18 2.25
CA ALA A 114 -3.85 11.13 2.46
C ALA A 114 -4.46 9.78 2.85
N LEU A 115 -5.68 9.76 3.39
CA LEU A 115 -6.36 8.50 3.71
C LEU A 115 -6.72 7.68 2.47
N ILE A 116 -6.93 8.33 1.33
CA ILE A 116 -7.22 7.65 0.06
C ILE A 116 -6.01 6.82 -0.41
N PRO A 117 -4.83 7.40 -0.67
CA PRO A 117 -3.66 6.62 -1.04
C PRO A 117 -3.22 5.67 0.08
N ALA A 118 -3.40 6.03 1.36
CA ALA A 118 -3.13 5.10 2.46
C ALA A 118 -3.97 3.82 2.35
N GLY A 119 -5.29 3.95 2.23
CA GLY A 119 -6.21 2.81 2.12
C GLY A 119 -6.03 2.00 0.83
N VAL A 120 -5.78 2.67 -0.31
CA VAL A 120 -5.47 2.00 -1.58
C VAL A 120 -4.20 1.18 -1.45
N MET A 121 -3.12 1.75 -0.91
CA MET A 121 -1.85 1.05 -0.75
C MET A 121 -1.94 -0.05 0.31
N ALA A 122 -2.72 0.12 1.38
CA ALA A 122 -3.00 -0.94 2.35
C ALA A 122 -3.69 -2.14 1.69
N THR A 123 -4.67 -1.84 0.83
CA THR A 123 -5.42 -2.88 0.10
C THR A 123 -4.50 -3.59 -0.89
N LEU A 124 -3.67 -2.86 -1.64
CA LEU A 124 -2.70 -3.45 -2.56
C LEU A 124 -1.64 -4.28 -1.81
N ALA A 125 -1.23 -3.86 -0.62
CA ALA A 125 -0.32 -4.62 0.22
C ALA A 125 -0.95 -5.96 0.64
N LEU A 126 -2.23 -5.96 1.03
CA LEU A 126 -2.97 -7.18 1.33
C LEU A 126 -3.12 -8.07 0.09
N VAL A 127 -3.53 -7.50 -1.04
CA VAL A 127 -3.67 -8.21 -2.33
C VAL A 127 -2.35 -8.87 -2.73
N SER A 128 -1.22 -8.18 -2.58
CA SER A 128 0.11 -8.74 -2.91
C SER A 128 0.44 -10.02 -2.15
N VAL A 129 -0.09 -10.20 -0.94
CA VAL A 129 0.08 -11.44 -0.16
C VAL A 129 -0.92 -12.49 -0.60
N LEU A 130 -2.18 -12.10 -0.80
CA LEU A 130 -3.26 -13.00 -1.22
C LEU A 130 -3.03 -13.59 -2.61
N ASP A 131 -2.37 -12.86 -3.50
CA ASP A 131 -2.03 -13.33 -4.85
C ASP A 131 -1.06 -14.51 -4.85
N ASN A 132 -0.33 -14.74 -3.75
CA ASN A 132 0.49 -15.94 -3.58
C ASN A 132 -0.35 -17.20 -3.24
N ILE A 133 -1.63 -17.03 -2.90
CA ILE A 133 -2.53 -18.15 -2.58
C ILE A 133 -3.10 -18.70 -3.88
N HIS A 134 -2.77 -19.96 -4.17
CA HIS A 134 -3.19 -20.61 -5.41
C HIS A 134 -4.73 -20.65 -5.54
N ASN A 135 -5.23 -20.25 -6.72
CA ASN A 135 -6.66 -20.14 -7.06
C ASN A 135 -7.48 -19.12 -6.25
N PHE A 136 -6.84 -18.16 -5.58
CA PHE A 136 -7.54 -17.05 -4.96
C PHE A 136 -7.67 -15.87 -5.93
N ASP A 137 -8.90 -15.45 -6.24
CA ASP A 137 -9.16 -14.22 -7.00
C ASP A 137 -9.24 -13.05 -6.00
N SER A 138 -8.23 -12.18 -6.02
CA SER A 138 -8.11 -11.03 -5.13
C SER A 138 -8.78 -9.77 -5.68
N GLY A 139 -9.36 -9.80 -6.89
CA GLY A 139 -9.94 -8.62 -7.55
C GLY A 139 -11.05 -7.97 -6.73
N TRP A 140 -11.91 -8.78 -6.10
CA TRP A 140 -12.95 -8.27 -5.20
C TRP A 140 -12.39 -7.68 -3.90
N VAL A 141 -11.24 -8.18 -3.41
CA VAL A 141 -10.56 -7.62 -2.23
C VAL A 141 -10.04 -6.22 -2.54
N PHE A 142 -9.45 -6.03 -3.72
CA PHE A 142 -9.01 -4.72 -4.16
C PHE A 142 -10.16 -3.72 -4.24
N LEU A 143 -11.24 -4.07 -4.94
CA LEU A 143 -12.41 -3.21 -5.11
C LEU A 143 -13.13 -2.94 -3.78
N GLY A 144 -13.27 -3.96 -2.93
CA GLY A 144 -13.87 -3.85 -1.60
C GLY A 144 -13.03 -2.98 -0.65
N GLY A 145 -11.70 -3.12 -0.68
CA GLY A 145 -10.80 -2.27 0.09
C GLY A 145 -10.81 -0.81 -0.36
N MET A 146 -10.93 -0.54 -1.67
CA MET A 146 -11.17 0.81 -2.17
C MET A 146 -12.53 1.35 -1.71
N ALA A 147 -13.59 0.54 -1.77
CA ALA A 147 -14.92 0.93 -1.27
C ALA A 147 -14.87 1.30 0.22
N ALA A 148 -14.19 0.48 1.04
CA ALA A 148 -13.95 0.75 2.45
C ALA A 148 -13.14 2.03 2.67
N THR A 149 -12.13 2.29 1.84
CA THR A 149 -11.33 3.51 1.90
C THR A 149 -12.18 4.76 1.67
N PHE A 150 -13.02 4.76 0.62
CA PHE A 150 -13.93 5.89 0.36
C PHE A 150 -15.02 6.01 1.44
N ALA A 151 -15.55 4.89 1.95
CA ALA A 151 -16.50 4.91 3.05
C ALA A 151 -15.87 5.53 4.32
N MET A 152 -14.63 5.18 4.64
CA MET A 152 -13.88 5.78 5.74
C MET A 152 -13.73 7.30 5.55
N VAL A 153 -13.40 7.76 4.34
CA VAL A 153 -13.32 9.20 4.01
C VAL A 153 -14.68 9.89 4.17
N ALA A 154 -15.77 9.22 3.77
CA ALA A 154 -17.12 9.76 3.88
C ALA A 154 -17.59 9.90 5.35
N LEU A 155 -17.07 9.05 6.23
CA LEU A 155 -17.37 9.03 7.66
C LEU A 155 -16.49 9.99 8.48
N LEU A 156 -15.51 10.65 7.87
CA LEU A 156 -14.62 11.56 8.61
C LEU A 156 -15.41 12.69 9.28
N PRO A 157 -15.15 12.95 10.57
CA PRO A 157 -15.80 14.04 11.28
C PRO A 157 -15.48 15.39 10.63
N GLU A 158 -16.49 16.23 10.48
CA GLU A 158 -16.36 17.59 9.93
C GLU A 158 -15.31 18.45 10.67
N ARG A 159 -15.10 18.18 11.96
CA ARG A 159 -14.06 18.84 12.77
C ARG A 159 -12.63 18.55 12.28
N ALA A 160 -12.39 17.39 11.67
CA ALA A 160 -11.08 17.00 11.16
C ALA A 160 -10.78 17.60 9.78
N THR A 161 -11.82 17.85 8.98
CA THR A 161 -11.73 18.19 7.55
C THR A 161 -12.20 19.60 7.21
N GLY A 162 -12.86 20.28 8.15
CA GLY A 162 -13.49 21.59 7.97
C GLY A 162 -14.80 21.56 7.16
N ARG A 163 -15.21 20.39 6.65
CA ARG A 163 -16.45 20.19 5.88
C ARG A 163 -16.84 18.71 5.82
N LYS A 164 -18.13 18.42 5.62
CA LYS A 164 -18.58 17.04 5.34
C LYS A 164 -18.08 16.57 3.97
N LEU A 165 -17.52 15.37 3.90
CA LEU A 165 -16.99 14.75 2.68
C LEU A 165 -18.00 13.75 2.07
N THR A 166 -19.26 14.14 1.95
CA THR A 166 -20.34 13.26 1.47
C THR A 166 -20.17 12.77 0.04
N TRP A 167 -19.36 13.46 -0.77
CA TRP A 167 -19.03 13.05 -2.14
C TRP A 167 -18.40 11.65 -2.19
N ALA A 168 -17.73 11.19 -1.12
CA ALA A 168 -17.06 9.90 -1.10
C ALA A 168 -18.03 8.70 -1.01
N TRP A 169 -19.32 8.92 -0.69
CA TRP A 169 -20.33 7.86 -0.74
C TRP A 169 -20.63 7.34 -2.14
N TYR A 170 -20.54 8.21 -3.16
CA TYR A 170 -20.77 7.81 -4.55
C TYR A 170 -19.75 6.77 -5.04
N PRO A 171 -18.42 7.01 -4.97
CA PRO A 171 -17.45 5.99 -5.33
C PRO A 171 -17.46 4.80 -4.38
N ALA A 172 -17.67 4.99 -3.07
CA ALA A 172 -17.74 3.89 -2.11
C ALA A 172 -18.85 2.88 -2.49
N THR A 173 -20.05 3.39 -2.80
CA THR A 173 -21.20 2.55 -3.14
C THR A 173 -20.99 1.87 -4.49
N ALA A 174 -20.54 2.60 -5.51
CA ALA A 174 -20.26 2.02 -6.83
C ALA A 174 -19.21 0.90 -6.75
N LEU A 175 -18.11 1.14 -6.03
CA LEU A 175 -17.05 0.14 -5.85
C LEU A 175 -17.53 -1.05 -5.02
N ALA A 176 -18.36 -0.84 -3.99
CA ALA A 176 -18.93 -1.93 -3.20
C ALA A 176 -19.83 -2.85 -4.04
N VAL A 177 -20.67 -2.26 -4.91
CA VAL A 177 -21.53 -3.02 -5.83
C VAL A 177 -20.68 -3.83 -6.81
N ILE A 178 -19.65 -3.22 -7.41
CA ILE A 178 -18.75 -3.93 -8.33
C ILE A 178 -17.97 -5.03 -7.59
N ALA A 179 -17.45 -4.75 -6.38
CA ALA A 179 -16.78 -5.75 -5.56
C ALA A 179 -17.68 -6.94 -5.25
N LEU A 180 -18.96 -6.72 -4.95
CA LEU A 180 -19.94 -7.78 -4.73
C LEU A 180 -20.17 -8.60 -6.01
N ILE A 181 -20.31 -7.94 -7.17
CA ILE A 181 -20.47 -8.63 -8.46
C ILE A 181 -19.25 -9.51 -8.75
N VAL A 182 -18.04 -8.99 -8.55
CA VAL A 182 -16.79 -9.74 -8.76
C VAL A 182 -16.70 -10.90 -7.77
N LEU A 183 -16.98 -10.68 -6.48
CA LEU A 183 -16.98 -11.74 -5.46
C LEU A 183 -17.94 -12.87 -5.82
N VAL A 184 -19.19 -12.54 -6.19
CA VAL A 184 -20.18 -13.53 -6.63
C VAL A 184 -19.68 -14.26 -7.89
N SER A 185 -18.98 -13.54 -8.77
CA SER A 185 -18.43 -14.09 -10.01
C SER A 185 -17.23 -15.02 -9.79
N SER A 186 -16.49 -14.83 -8.70
CA SER A 186 -15.35 -15.67 -8.32
C SER A 186 -15.81 -17.05 -7.81
N PHE A 187 -17.05 -17.18 -7.32
CA PHE A 187 -17.64 -18.49 -7.11
C PHE A 187 -18.03 -19.08 -8.47
N LYS A 188 -17.73 -20.37 -8.73
CA LYS A 188 -18.12 -21.10 -9.97
C LYS A 188 -19.63 -21.14 -10.27
N VAL A 189 -20.44 -20.40 -9.52
CA VAL A 189 -21.88 -20.19 -9.68
C VAL A 189 -22.19 -19.35 -10.94
N THR A 190 -21.28 -18.48 -11.36
CA THR A 190 -21.45 -17.59 -12.53
C THR A 190 -21.57 -18.36 -13.85
N SER A 191 -20.87 -19.49 -14.00
CA SER A 191 -21.02 -20.33 -15.19
C SER A 191 -22.41 -20.96 -15.25
N VAL A 192 -22.98 -21.31 -14.10
CA VAL A 192 -24.36 -21.84 -14.00
C VAL A 192 -25.38 -20.73 -14.26
N VAL A 193 -25.20 -19.54 -13.68
CA VAL A 193 -26.11 -18.40 -13.91
C VAL A 193 -26.08 -17.94 -15.37
N TRP A 194 -24.89 -17.79 -15.97
CA TRP A 194 -24.76 -17.49 -17.39
C TRP A 194 -25.33 -18.61 -18.26
N ALA A 195 -25.08 -19.88 -17.94
CA ALA A 195 -25.67 -21.00 -18.66
C ALA A 195 -27.20 -20.98 -18.57
N VAL A 196 -27.79 -20.74 -17.40
CA VAL A 196 -29.25 -20.67 -17.21
C VAL A 196 -29.84 -19.49 -17.98
N LEU A 197 -29.21 -18.31 -17.95
CA LEU A 197 -29.65 -17.15 -18.73
C LEU A 197 -29.56 -17.39 -20.25
N LEU A 198 -28.48 -18.01 -20.72
CA LEU A 198 -28.32 -18.38 -22.13
C LEU A 198 -29.33 -19.45 -22.56
N ILE A 199 -29.57 -20.47 -21.73
CA ILE A 199 -30.58 -21.51 -21.97
C ILE A 199 -31.98 -20.88 -22.01
N GLY A 200 -32.33 -20.06 -21.01
CA GLY A 200 -33.63 -19.39 -20.94
C GLY A 200 -33.84 -18.41 -22.10
N GLY A 201 -32.83 -17.62 -22.44
CA GLY A 201 -32.84 -16.73 -23.60
C GLY A 201 -33.01 -17.48 -24.93
N GLY A 202 -32.28 -18.58 -25.11
CA GLY A 202 -32.42 -19.47 -26.27
C GLY A 202 -33.82 -20.07 -26.39
N LEU A 203 -34.36 -20.61 -25.30
CA LEU A 203 -35.71 -21.17 -25.25
C LEU A 203 -36.78 -20.11 -25.57
N LEU A 204 -36.63 -18.88 -25.06
CA LEU A 204 -37.53 -17.77 -25.38
C LEU A 204 -37.49 -17.37 -26.85
N LEU A 205 -36.31 -17.36 -27.47
CA LEU A 205 -36.15 -17.08 -28.89
C LEU A 205 -36.79 -18.18 -29.74
N VAL A 206 -36.58 -19.45 -29.39
CA VAL A 206 -37.20 -20.61 -30.07
C VAL A 206 -38.72 -20.57 -29.93
N TRP A 207 -39.25 -20.30 -28.74
CA TRP A 207 -40.69 -20.18 -28.50
C TRP A 207 -41.31 -19.03 -29.28
N ARG A 208 -40.63 -17.88 -29.38
CA ARG A 208 -41.08 -16.75 -30.20
C ARG A 208 -41.01 -17.05 -31.70
N ALA A 209 -40.04 -17.85 -32.15
CA ALA A 209 -39.92 -18.27 -33.54
C ALA A 209 -41.03 -19.25 -33.96
N MET A 210 -41.41 -20.20 -33.08
CA MET A 210 -42.50 -21.15 -33.35
C MET A 210 -43.90 -20.54 -33.24
N LYS A 211 -44.04 -19.37 -32.63
CA LYS A 211 -45.30 -18.61 -32.54
C LYS A 211 -45.53 -17.67 -33.74
N LYS A 212 -44.57 -17.58 -34.68
CA LYS A 212 -44.74 -16.98 -36.00
C LYS A 212 -45.07 -18.07 -37.01
#